data_AF-A0A962FMD4-F1
#
_entry.id   AF-A0A962FMD4-F1
#
_cell.length_a   1.000
_cell.length_b   1.000
_cell.length_c   1.000
_cell.angle_alpha   90.00
_cell.angle_beta   90.00
_cell.angle_gamma   90.00
#
_symmetry.space_group_name_H-M   'P 1'
#
loop_
_entity.id
_entity.type
_entity.pdbx_description
1 polymer ?
#
loop_
_entity_poly.entity_id
_entity_poly.type
_entity_poly.pdbx_seq_one_letter_code
_entity_poly.pdbx_strand_id
1 'polypeptide(L)' 'MSSDATPPPGSGEAIMSRAAPFGAEVTIVNVKGLHARASAKFVKCAETFDADIRVTRDSQTVGGTSIMG' A
#
# COMPACT_ATOMS: atom_id res chain seq x y z
N MET A 1 -25.06 13.49 45.80
CA MET A 1 -25.36 14.24 44.56
C MET A 1 -24.01 14.43 43.88
N SER A 2 -23.50 13.48 43.07
CA SER A 2 -23.97 13.17 41.70
C SER A 2 -24.19 14.49 40.96
N SER A 3 -23.45 14.90 39.94
CA SER A 3 -22.79 14.21 38.84
C SER A 3 -21.78 15.24 38.26
N ASP A 4 -20.71 14.90 37.55
CA ASP A 4 -20.79 14.61 36.12
C ASP A 4 -19.39 14.14 35.67
N ALA A 5 -19.27 12.83 35.47
CA ALA A 5 -18.13 12.24 34.81
C ALA A 5 -18.52 12.08 33.34
N THR A 6 -17.99 12.95 32.47
CA THR A 6 -17.94 12.69 31.03
C THR A 6 -16.47 12.75 30.59
N PRO A 7 -15.74 11.63 30.61
CA PRO A 7 -14.51 11.52 29.84
C PRO A 7 -14.86 11.62 28.33
N PRO A 8 -14.05 12.28 27.50
CA PRO A 8 -14.31 12.31 26.06
C PRO A 8 -14.25 10.87 25.52
N PRO A 9 -15.32 10.33 24.89
CA PRO A 9 -15.20 9.07 24.18
C PRO A 9 -14.28 9.28 22.97
N GLY A 10 -13.27 8.42 22.90
CA GLY A 10 -12.14 8.52 21.98
C GLY A 10 -12.53 8.88 20.56
N SER A 11 -11.87 9.90 20.03
CA SER A 11 -11.82 10.23 18.62
C SER A 11 -11.15 9.07 17.88
N GLY A 12 -11.96 8.06 17.54
CA GLY A 12 -11.70 7.02 16.56
C GLY A 12 -10.26 6.50 16.52
N GLU A 13 -9.92 5.57 17.42
CA GLU A 13 -8.95 4.55 17.03
C GLU A 13 -9.61 3.79 15.89
N ALA A 14 -9.35 4.27 14.66
CA ALA A 14 -9.71 3.60 13.45
C ALA A 14 -9.29 2.14 13.63
N ILE A 15 -10.28 1.26 13.56
CA ILE A 15 -10.04 -0.17 13.37
C ILE A 15 -9.33 -0.32 12.03
N MET A 16 -8.01 -0.05 12.02
CA MET A 16 -7.12 -0.53 10.98
C MET A 16 -7.11 -2.04 11.19
N SER A 17 -8.11 -2.67 10.55
CA SER A 17 -8.20 -4.11 10.40
C SER A 17 -6.80 -4.59 10.09
N ARG A 18 -6.34 -5.59 10.86
CA ARG A 18 -5.07 -6.28 10.65
C ARG A 18 -5.18 -7.04 9.32
N ALA A 19 -5.31 -6.33 8.21
CA ALA A 19 -5.13 -6.86 6.88
C ALA A 19 -3.66 -7.21 6.81
N ALA A 20 -3.34 -8.49 7.03
CA ALA A 20 -2.04 -9.01 6.66
C ALA A 20 -1.75 -8.54 5.23
N PRO A 21 -0.51 -8.09 4.92
CA PRO A 21 -0.20 -7.62 3.59
C PRO A 21 -0.52 -8.72 2.59
N PHE A 22 -1.53 -8.49 1.76
CA PHE A 22 -1.86 -9.40 0.67
C PHE A 22 -0.79 -9.21 -0.40
N GLY A 23 0.15 -10.16 -0.46
CA GLY A 23 1.25 -10.18 -1.42
C GLY A 23 1.14 -11.40 -2.32
N ALA A 24 1.51 -11.23 -3.59
CA ALA A 24 1.70 -12.33 -4.53
C ALA A 24 3.10 -12.21 -5.13
N GLU A 25 3.80 -13.34 -5.25
CA GLU A 25 5.07 -13.39 -5.96
C GLU A 25 4.81 -13.58 -7.46
N VAL A 26 5.40 -12.72 -8.28
CA VAL A 26 5.18 -12.69 -9.72
C VAL A 26 6.51 -12.65 -10.44
N THR A 27 6.67 -13.53 -11.43
CA THR A 27 7.88 -13.59 -12.25
C THR A 27 7.84 -12.51 -13.33
N ILE A 28 8.93 -11.73 -13.43
CA ILE A 28 9.08 -10.76 -14.50
C ILE A 28 9.46 -11.52 -15.78
N VAL A 29 8.47 -11.75 -16.65
CA VAL A 29 8.66 -12.41 -17.95
C VAL A 29 9.42 -11.57 -18.97
N ASN A 30 9.58 -10.26 -18.70
CA ASN A 30 10.24 -9.36 -19.63
C ASN A 30 11.76 -9.55 -19.55
N VAL A 31 12.38 -9.95 -20.67
CA VAL A 31 13.82 -10.26 -20.76
C VAL A 31 14.71 -9.08 -20.34
N LYS A 32 14.24 -7.84 -20.55
CA LYS A 32 14.97 -6.64 -20.13
C LYS A 32 14.61 -6.20 -18.69
N GLY A 33 13.65 -6.83 -18.03
CA GLY A 33 13.19 -6.46 -16.69
C GLY A 33 12.03 -5.46 -16.67
N LEU A 34 11.68 -4.94 -15.49
CA LEU A 34 10.59 -3.99 -15.27
C LEU A 34 10.99 -2.57 -15.77
N HIS A 35 11.02 -2.38 -17.08
CA HIS A 35 11.36 -1.11 -17.72
C HIS A 35 10.33 0.00 -17.40
N ALA A 36 10.72 1.26 -17.58
CA ALA A 36 9.88 2.45 -17.39
C ALA A 36 8.47 2.33 -18.02
N ARG A 37 8.34 1.72 -19.22
CA ARG A 37 7.04 1.51 -19.88
C ARG A 37 6.14 0.50 -19.17
N ALA A 38 6.72 -0.55 -18.57
CA ALA A 38 5.98 -1.53 -17.77
C ALA A 38 5.60 -0.93 -16.41
N SER A 39 6.54 -0.22 -15.77
CA SER A 39 6.29 0.51 -14.53
C SER A 39 5.19 1.56 -14.70
N ALA A 40 5.15 2.29 -15.81
CA ALA A 40 4.09 3.28 -16.07
C ALA A 40 2.69 2.65 -16.19
N LYS A 41 2.57 1.48 -16.83
CA LYS A 41 1.30 0.75 -16.89
C LYS A 41 0.89 0.22 -15.51
N PHE A 42 1.86 -0.25 -14.73
CA PHE A 42 1.64 -0.73 -13.38
C PHE A 42 1.17 0.41 -12.46
N VAL A 43 1.88 1.54 -12.42
CA VAL A 43 1.50 2.73 -11.64
C VAL A 43 0.11 3.20 -12.03
N LYS A 44 -0.20 3.27 -13.33
CA LYS A 44 -1.53 3.68 -13.78
C LYS A 44 -2.65 2.72 -13.34
N CYS A 45 -2.37 1.43 -13.18
CA CYS A 45 -3.33 0.52 -12.55
C CYS A 45 -3.37 0.71 -11.03
N ALA A 46 -2.22 0.82 -10.37
CA ALA A 46 -2.11 1.03 -8.94
C ALA A 46 -2.85 2.28 -8.46
N GLU A 47 -2.78 3.38 -9.23
CA GLU A 47 -3.49 4.64 -8.98
C GLU A 47 -5.03 4.51 -9.02
N THR A 48 -5.57 3.45 -9.65
CA THR A 48 -7.04 3.23 -9.67
C THR A 48 -7.58 2.59 -8.40
N PHE A 49 -6.69 2.12 -7.51
CA PHE A 49 -7.06 1.49 -6.25
C PHE A 49 -6.69 2.39 -5.07
N ASP A 50 -7.58 2.48 -4.08
CA ASP A 50 -7.30 3.13 -2.80
C ASP A 50 -6.57 2.16 -1.87
N ALA A 51 -5.33 1.79 -2.23
CA ALA A 51 -4.52 0.82 -1.50
C ALA A 51 -3.03 1.19 -1.52
N ASP A 52 -2.33 0.94 -0.41
CA ASP A 52 -0.87 1.07 -0.33
C ASP A 52 -0.19 -0.13 -1.00
N ILE A 53 0.18 0.05 -2.26
CA ILE A 53 0.83 -0.97 -3.08
C ILE A 53 2.34 -0.82 -2.92
N ARG A 54 3.02 -1.91 -2.57
CA ARG A 54 4.49 -1.96 -2.48
C ARG A 54 5.02 -3.09 -3.35
N VAL A 55 6.08 -2.81 -4.09
CA VAL A 55 6.76 -3.79 -4.94
C VAL A 55 8.16 -3.99 -4.40
N THR A 56 8.47 -5.22 -4.02
CA THR A 56 9.82 -5.59 -3.58
C THR A 56 10.46 -6.45 -4.64
N ARG A 57 11.67 -6.09 -5.05
CA ARG A 57 12.52 -6.90 -5.92
C ARG A 57 13.91 -6.96 -5.33
N ASP A 58 14.40 -8.16 -5.11
CA ASP A 58 15.71 -8.45 -4.50
C ASP A 58 15.81 -7.79 -3.10
N SER A 59 16.40 -6.59 -3.02
CA SER A 59 16.54 -5.80 -1.79
C SER A 59 15.93 -4.40 -1.88
N GLN A 60 15.31 -4.07 -3.00
CA GLN A 60 14.70 -2.77 -3.25
C GLN A 60 13.19 -2.88 -3.12
N THR A 61 12.63 -2.12 -2.17
CA THR A 61 11.18 -1.96 -2.06
C THR A 61 10.82 -0.57 -2.50
N VAL A 62 9.93 -0.49 -3.48
CA VAL A 62 9.47 0.77 -4.07
C VAL A 62 7.96 0.87 -3.92
N GLY A 63 7.48 2.10 -3.79
CA GLY A 63 6.04 2.36 -3.79
C GLY A 63 5.47 2.03 -5.17
N GLY A 64 4.38 1.28 -5.20
CA GLY A 64 3.73 0.85 -6.43
C GLY A 64 3.07 1.98 -7.23
N THR A 65 3.03 3.18 -6.65
CA THR A 65 2.61 4.44 -7.27
C THR A 65 3.79 5.33 -7.70
N SER A 66 5.05 4.88 -7.51
CA SER A 66 6.25 5.66 -7.83
C SER A 66 7.22 4.89 -8.70
N ILE A 67 7.50 5.44 -9.90
CA ILE A 67 8.37 4.85 -10.94
C ILE A 67 9.87 5.07 -10.67
N MET A 68 10.24 6.02 -9.81
CA MET A 68 11.62 6.44 -9.57
C MET A 68 12.31 5.63 -8.45
N GLY A 69 12.23 4.30 -8.51
CA GLY A 69 12.91 3.41 -7.57
C GLY A 69 13.66 2.30 -8.28
#